data_AF-A0A177F0X0-F1
#
_entry.id   AF-A0A177F0X0-F1
#
_cell.length_a   1.000
_cell.length_b   1.000
_cell.length_c   1.000
_cell.angle_alpha   90.00
_cell.angle_beta   90.00
_cell.angle_gamma   90.00
#
_symmetry.space_group_name_H-M   'P 1'
#
loop_
_entity.id
_entity.type
_entity.pdbx_description
1 polymer ?
#
loop_
_entity_poly.entity_id
_entity_poly.type
_entity_poly.pdbx_seq_one_letter_code
_entity_poly.pdbx_strand_id
1 'polypeptide(L)'
;MVRKNDASAVQAQTCLAFAKLSSSSTSKSTSGASPQPSRPSTAVITDALDAVCKLTGIGPATGTLILNVFDPVHVPFFQDEMYLWFFPTADKKLKYSLKEYTALLEAAGPVLERLNVTARELEQVAYVLGHVDLLEGVERKGLLDAFDKHPGFDEAGVRGEGEGEGEGEDGDNDAKDNSPQQPQPQQPTPAQKGRKRTALTKDEDNKEETRAPKRRSQRKR
;
A
#
# COMPACT_ATOMS: atom_id res chain seq x y z
N MET A 1 2.55 23.53 4.66
CA MET A 1 2.71 23.21 3.23
C MET A 1 1.43 22.59 2.68
N VAL A 2 0.99 21.44 3.17
CA VAL A 2 -0.30 20.80 2.78
C VAL A 2 -1.54 21.57 3.22
N ARG A 3 -1.51 22.20 4.41
CA ARG A 3 -2.63 22.99 4.97
C ARG A 3 -3.00 24.26 4.17
N LYS A 4 -2.27 24.57 3.09
CA LYS A 4 -2.56 25.73 2.22
C LYS A 4 -3.61 25.42 1.15
N ASN A 5 -3.89 24.14 0.90
CA ASN A 5 -4.95 23.75 -0.03
C ASN A 5 -6.31 24.02 0.61
N ASP A 6 -7.21 24.67 -0.11
CA ASP A 6 -8.60 24.82 0.30
C ASP A 6 -9.34 23.47 0.23
N ALA A 7 -10.39 23.33 1.03
CA ALA A 7 -11.13 22.08 1.15
C ALA A 7 -11.76 21.66 -0.19
N SER A 8 -12.26 22.62 -0.99
CA SER A 8 -12.82 22.35 -2.32
C SER A 8 -11.78 21.79 -3.30
N ALA A 9 -10.55 22.31 -3.30
CA ALA A 9 -9.47 21.80 -4.14
C ALA A 9 -9.08 20.37 -3.73
N VAL A 10 -8.96 20.11 -2.44
CA VAL A 10 -8.67 18.75 -1.93
C VAL A 10 -9.75 17.77 -2.38
N GLN A 11 -11.02 18.12 -2.18
CA GLN A 11 -12.14 17.30 -2.62
C GLN A 11 -12.15 17.10 -4.13
N ALA A 12 -11.97 18.17 -4.92
CA ALA A 12 -11.98 18.10 -6.37
C ALA A 12 -10.86 17.19 -6.92
N GLN A 13 -9.62 17.33 -6.43
CA GLN A 13 -8.51 16.51 -6.91
C GLN A 13 -8.60 15.05 -6.46
N THR A 14 -9.03 14.80 -5.22
CA THR A 14 -9.21 13.42 -4.73
C THR A 14 -10.38 12.72 -5.42
N CYS A 15 -11.52 13.40 -5.61
CA CYS A 15 -12.63 12.86 -6.39
C CYS A 15 -12.22 12.54 -7.84
N LEU A 16 -11.46 13.43 -8.49
CA LEU A 16 -10.95 13.19 -9.84
C LEU A 16 -10.03 11.96 -9.90
N ALA A 17 -9.11 11.83 -8.93
CA ALA A 17 -8.20 10.70 -8.84
C ALA A 17 -8.94 9.37 -8.61
N PHE A 18 -9.90 9.36 -7.68
CA PHE A 18 -10.68 8.17 -7.35
C PHE A 18 -11.62 7.76 -8.50
N ALA A 19 -12.17 8.73 -9.23
CA ALA A 19 -12.95 8.46 -10.43
C ALA A 19 -12.10 7.79 -11.52
N LYS A 20 -10.84 8.20 -11.70
CA LYS A 20 -9.89 7.56 -12.63
C LYS A 20 -9.65 6.09 -12.24
N LEU A 21 -9.41 5.80 -10.95
CA LEU A 21 -9.21 4.44 -10.46
C LEU A 21 -10.48 3.57 -10.62
N SER A 22 -11.64 4.11 -10.27
CA SER A 22 -12.92 3.38 -10.32
C SER A 22 -13.40 3.06 -11.74
N SER A 23 -13.09 3.95 -12.70
CA SER A 23 -13.46 3.75 -14.10
C SER A 23 -12.75 2.53 -14.72
N SER A 24 -11.58 2.15 -14.19
CA SER A 24 -10.83 0.97 -14.63
C SER A 24 -11.48 -0.34 -14.19
N SER A 25 -12.33 -0.34 -13.15
CA SER A 25 -13.02 -1.53 -12.67
C SER A 25 -14.29 -1.85 -13.47
N THR A 26 -14.73 -0.95 -14.35
CA THR A 26 -16.05 -1.04 -15.03
C THR A 26 -15.94 -1.47 -16.50
N SER A 27 -14.73 -1.62 -17.05
CA SER A 27 -14.55 -2.04 -18.45
C SER A 27 -14.75 -3.55 -18.64
N LYS A 28 -16.00 -3.92 -18.97
CA LYS A 28 -16.42 -5.03 -19.85
C LYS A 28 -16.03 -6.47 -19.42
N SER A 29 -16.74 -7.00 -18.44
CA SER A 29 -16.97 -8.45 -18.34
C SER A 29 -17.93 -8.91 -19.46
N THR A 30 -17.38 -9.33 -20.59
CA THR A 30 -18.07 -10.17 -21.59
C THR A 30 -17.36 -11.52 -21.67
N SER A 31 -17.44 -12.31 -20.61
CA SER A 31 -17.30 -13.77 -20.59
C SER A 31 -17.50 -14.23 -19.14
N GLY A 32 -18.24 -15.32 -18.94
CA GLY A 32 -18.78 -15.77 -17.64
C GLY A 32 -17.75 -16.30 -16.64
N ALA A 33 -16.68 -15.57 -16.37
CA ALA A 33 -15.78 -15.81 -15.25
C ALA A 33 -16.15 -14.90 -14.06
N SER A 34 -15.97 -15.43 -12.86
CA SER A 34 -16.23 -14.77 -11.56
C SER A 34 -15.79 -13.30 -11.53
N PRO A 35 -16.59 -12.36 -10.97
CA PRO A 35 -16.29 -10.94 -10.96
C PRO A 35 -15.15 -10.64 -9.98
N GLN A 36 -13.91 -10.86 -10.40
CA GLN A 36 -12.75 -10.28 -9.72
C GLN A 36 -12.53 -8.86 -10.26
N PRO A 37 -12.42 -7.84 -9.38
CA PRO A 37 -12.07 -6.50 -9.83
C PRO A 37 -10.71 -6.56 -10.52
N SER A 38 -10.67 -6.22 -11.80
CA SER A 38 -9.43 -6.22 -12.58
C SER A 38 -8.51 -5.12 -12.06
N ARG A 39 -7.25 -5.47 -11.80
CA ARG A 39 -6.20 -4.53 -11.38
C ARG A 39 -6.11 -3.35 -12.35
N PRO A 40 -6.11 -2.09 -11.86
CA PRO A 40 -5.90 -0.93 -12.70
C PRO A 40 -4.50 -0.95 -13.32
N SER A 41 -4.40 -0.52 -14.58
CA SER A 41 -3.11 -0.44 -15.27
C SER A 41 -2.21 0.62 -14.65
N THR A 42 -0.89 0.47 -14.83
CA THR A 42 0.10 1.46 -14.38
C THR A 42 -0.25 2.87 -14.85
N ALA A 43 -0.70 3.02 -16.11
CA ALA A 43 -1.11 4.31 -16.67
C ALA A 43 -2.29 4.94 -15.92
N VAL A 44 -3.30 4.14 -15.53
CA VAL A 44 -4.44 4.64 -14.75
C VAL A 44 -4.00 5.11 -13.36
N ILE A 45 -3.10 4.36 -12.72
CA ILE A 45 -2.58 4.73 -11.39
C ILE A 45 -1.74 6.02 -11.48
N THR A 46 -0.87 6.15 -12.47
CA THR A 46 -0.06 7.37 -12.66
C THR A 46 -0.93 8.58 -12.99
N ASP A 47 -1.97 8.40 -13.79
CA ASP A 47 -2.96 9.44 -14.10
C ASP A 47 -3.74 9.93 -12.86
N ALA A 48 -4.10 9.00 -11.97
CA ALA A 48 -4.74 9.33 -10.70
C ALA A 48 -3.74 10.03 -9.76
N LEU A 49 -2.48 9.62 -9.77
CA LEU A 49 -1.40 10.22 -8.99
C LEU A 49 -1.14 11.67 -9.41
N ASP A 50 -1.15 11.95 -10.71
CA ASP A 50 -1.00 13.30 -11.26
C ASP A 50 -2.12 14.24 -10.80
N ALA A 51 -3.34 13.72 -10.60
CA ALA A 51 -4.44 14.53 -10.06
C ALA A 51 -4.18 14.96 -8.62
N VAL A 52 -3.80 14.03 -7.73
CA VAL A 52 -3.52 14.37 -6.32
C VAL A 52 -2.23 15.18 -6.14
N CYS A 53 -1.22 15.00 -7.00
CA CYS A 53 0.03 15.77 -6.97
C CYS A 53 -0.13 17.24 -7.38
N LYS A 54 -1.29 17.65 -7.92
CA LYS A 54 -1.60 19.08 -8.14
C LYS A 54 -1.81 19.85 -6.83
N LEU A 55 -2.10 19.14 -5.73
CA LEU A 55 -2.23 19.75 -4.41
C LEU A 55 -0.86 20.21 -3.90
N THR A 56 -0.81 21.42 -3.35
CA THR A 56 0.43 22.00 -2.84
C THR A 56 1.00 21.15 -1.70
N GLY A 57 2.26 20.72 -1.84
CA GLY A 57 2.95 19.91 -0.84
C GLY A 57 2.61 18.42 -0.88
N ILE A 58 1.89 17.96 -1.90
CA ILE A 58 1.65 16.53 -2.17
C ILE A 58 2.53 16.13 -3.35
N GLY A 59 3.56 15.34 -3.06
CA GLY A 59 4.39 14.68 -4.08
C GLY A 59 4.04 13.19 -4.21
N PRO A 60 4.78 12.42 -5.02
CA PRO A 60 4.49 11.00 -5.26
C PRO A 60 4.37 10.15 -3.99
N ALA A 61 5.23 10.33 -2.99
CA ALA A 61 5.11 9.61 -1.72
C ALA A 61 3.73 9.84 -1.07
N THR A 62 3.36 11.08 -0.78
CA THR A 62 2.07 11.38 -0.14
C THR A 62 0.87 11.13 -1.06
N GLY A 63 1.03 11.35 -2.37
CA GLY A 63 -0.01 11.11 -3.36
C GLY A 63 -0.38 9.63 -3.44
N THR A 64 0.62 8.75 -3.47
CA THR A 64 0.38 7.30 -3.48
C THR A 64 -0.23 6.80 -2.19
N LEU A 65 0.08 7.39 -1.04
CA LEU A 65 -0.63 7.13 0.22
C LEU A 65 -2.13 7.45 0.11
N ILE A 66 -2.48 8.60 -0.49
CA ILE A 66 -3.89 8.99 -0.70
C ILE A 66 -4.61 7.97 -1.59
N LEU A 67 -3.95 7.50 -2.66
CA LEU A 67 -4.53 6.51 -3.56
C LEU A 67 -4.64 5.12 -2.90
N ASN A 68 -3.64 4.70 -2.14
CA ASN A 68 -3.63 3.43 -1.40
C ASN A 68 -4.75 3.37 -0.34
N VAL A 69 -5.07 4.48 0.33
CA VAL A 69 -6.21 4.54 1.25
C VAL A 69 -7.54 4.27 0.53
N PHE A 70 -7.65 4.66 -0.73
CA PHE A 70 -8.84 4.42 -1.55
C PHE A 70 -8.86 3.00 -2.15
N ASP A 71 -7.72 2.54 -2.69
CA ASP A 71 -7.56 1.21 -3.27
C ASP A 71 -6.33 0.49 -2.66
N PRO A 72 -6.48 -0.07 -1.44
CA PRO A 72 -5.40 -0.77 -0.75
C PRO A 72 -5.11 -2.16 -1.35
N VAL A 73 -5.94 -2.61 -2.28
CA VAL A 73 -5.79 -3.90 -2.94
C VAL A 73 -4.75 -3.80 -4.05
N HIS A 74 -4.83 -2.76 -4.89
CA HIS A 74 -4.03 -2.70 -6.10
C HIS A 74 -2.96 -1.61 -6.14
N VAL A 75 -3.08 -0.55 -5.32
CA VAL A 75 -2.20 0.61 -5.39
C VAL A 75 -1.19 0.58 -4.23
N PRO A 76 0.08 0.25 -4.47
CA PRO A 76 1.09 0.22 -3.42
C PRO A 76 1.47 1.61 -2.95
N PHE A 77 1.61 1.81 -1.65
CA PHE A 77 2.16 3.03 -1.07
C PHE A 77 3.67 3.11 -1.33
N PHE A 78 4.13 4.26 -1.84
CA PHE A 78 5.54 4.50 -2.11
C PHE A 78 6.34 4.84 -0.84
N GLN A 79 6.61 3.79 -0.05
CA GLN A 79 7.47 3.84 1.15
C GLN A 79 8.86 3.29 0.89
N ASP A 80 9.81 3.63 1.76
CA ASP A 80 11.23 3.33 1.60
C ASP A 80 11.50 1.84 1.68
N GLU A 81 10.86 1.17 2.64
CA GLU A 81 11.05 -0.24 2.95
C GLU A 81 10.59 -1.09 1.77
N MET A 82 9.44 -0.77 1.18
CA MET A 82 8.94 -1.49 0.01
C MET A 82 9.80 -1.24 -1.21
N TYR A 83 10.24 0.00 -1.45
CA TYR A 83 11.12 0.26 -2.58
C TYR A 83 12.48 -0.45 -2.42
N LEU A 84 13.11 -0.36 -1.25
CA LEU A 84 14.41 -0.99 -0.99
C LEU A 84 14.31 -2.52 -0.99
N TRP A 85 13.16 -3.10 -0.65
CA TRP A 85 12.96 -4.54 -0.74
C TRP A 85 12.96 -5.03 -2.20
N PHE A 86 12.30 -4.31 -3.11
CA PHE A 86 12.32 -4.63 -4.54
C PHE A 86 13.63 -4.23 -5.23
N PHE A 87 14.32 -3.21 -4.73
CA PHE A 87 15.53 -2.65 -5.32
C PHE A 87 16.67 -2.55 -4.28
N PRO A 88 17.22 -3.67 -3.79
CA PRO A 88 18.18 -3.69 -2.68
C PRO A 88 19.52 -3.00 -3.00
N THR A 89 19.84 -2.82 -4.28
CA THR A 89 21.05 -2.12 -4.74
C THR A 89 20.82 -0.63 -5.01
N ALA A 90 19.61 -0.11 -4.78
CA ALA A 90 19.32 1.30 -4.98
C ALA A 90 19.99 2.17 -3.90
N ASP A 91 20.22 3.44 -4.23
CA ASP A 91 20.66 4.42 -3.24
C ASP A 91 19.63 4.50 -2.09
N LYS A 92 20.10 4.44 -0.84
CA LYS A 92 19.25 4.58 0.35
C LYS A 92 18.49 5.91 0.42
N LYS A 93 18.87 6.90 -0.39
CA LYS A 93 18.22 8.21 -0.47
C LYS A 93 17.29 8.26 -1.68
N LEU A 94 16.03 7.92 -1.44
CA LEU A 94 14.98 7.99 -2.46
C LEU A 94 14.68 9.44 -2.84
N LYS A 95 14.42 9.66 -4.14
CA LYS A 95 14.00 10.98 -4.64
C LYS A 95 12.48 11.16 -4.60
N TYR A 96 11.74 10.06 -4.40
CA TYR A 96 10.28 10.01 -4.47
C TYR A 96 9.74 10.60 -5.77
N SER A 97 10.38 10.22 -6.88
CA SER A 97 10.00 10.63 -8.23
C SER A 97 8.92 9.72 -8.81
N LEU A 98 8.17 10.23 -9.78
CA LEU A 98 7.20 9.42 -10.53
C LEU A 98 7.89 8.21 -11.19
N LYS A 99 9.11 8.38 -11.69
CA LYS A 99 9.89 7.31 -12.33
C LYS A 99 10.18 6.15 -11.38
N GLU A 100 10.64 6.44 -10.16
CA GLU A 100 10.88 5.40 -9.15
C GLU A 100 9.57 4.71 -8.77
N TYR A 101 8.48 5.47 -8.62
CA TYR A 101 7.18 4.87 -8.33
C TYR A 101 6.66 3.95 -9.44
N THR A 102 6.84 4.34 -10.72
CA THR A 102 6.47 3.50 -11.85
C THR A 102 7.26 2.19 -11.86
N ALA A 103 8.56 2.24 -11.59
CA ALA A 103 9.38 1.02 -11.47
C ALA A 103 8.89 0.10 -10.35
N LEU A 104 8.47 0.68 -9.21
CA LEU A 104 7.87 -0.06 -8.11
C LEU A 104 6.54 -0.72 -8.51
N LEU A 105 5.66 -0.03 -9.25
CA LEU A 105 4.40 -0.61 -9.75
C LEU A 105 4.62 -1.82 -10.68
N GLU A 106 5.63 -1.72 -11.54
CA GLU A 106 6.03 -2.78 -12.47
C GLU A 106 6.59 -3.99 -11.72
N ALA A 107 7.43 -3.77 -10.71
CA ALA A 107 8.02 -4.85 -9.92
C ALA A 107 7.03 -5.50 -8.94
N ALA A 108 6.18 -4.71 -8.27
CA ALA A 108 5.23 -5.21 -7.29
C ALA A 108 4.07 -5.98 -7.92
N GLY A 109 3.67 -5.60 -9.13
CA GLY A 109 2.51 -6.18 -9.81
C GLY A 109 2.49 -7.71 -9.91
N PRO A 110 3.53 -8.31 -10.50
CA PRO A 110 3.64 -9.77 -10.59
C PRO A 110 3.65 -10.46 -9.22
N VAL A 111 4.14 -9.80 -8.16
CA VAL A 111 4.15 -10.36 -6.81
C VAL A 111 2.76 -10.38 -6.20
N LEU A 112 1.99 -9.29 -6.37
CA LEU A 112 0.60 -9.23 -5.92
C LEU A 112 -0.25 -10.32 -6.57
N GLU A 113 -0.08 -10.50 -7.89
CA GLU A 113 -0.80 -11.52 -8.66
C GLU A 113 -0.37 -12.94 -8.29
N ARG A 114 0.94 -13.19 -8.21
CA ARG A 114 1.49 -14.54 -7.92
C ARG A 114 1.16 -15.01 -6.50
N LEU A 115 1.23 -14.12 -5.51
CA LEU A 115 0.97 -14.46 -4.12
C LEU A 115 -0.51 -14.26 -3.74
N ASN A 116 -1.32 -13.67 -4.63
CA ASN A 116 -2.71 -13.31 -4.37
C ASN A 116 -2.87 -12.51 -3.07
N VAL A 117 -2.02 -11.50 -2.89
CA VAL A 117 -2.02 -10.59 -1.74
C VAL A 117 -2.36 -9.18 -2.18
N THR A 118 -2.89 -8.40 -1.25
CA THR A 118 -3.15 -6.97 -1.46
C THR A 118 -1.86 -6.15 -1.42
N ALA A 119 -1.87 -4.99 -2.06
CA ALA A 119 -0.78 -4.03 -1.98
C ALA A 119 -0.45 -3.68 -0.52
N ARG A 120 -1.48 -3.47 0.31
CA ARG A 120 -1.32 -3.20 1.75
C ARG A 120 -0.64 -4.33 2.53
N GLU A 121 -0.94 -5.59 2.23
CA GLU A 121 -0.26 -6.72 2.88
C GLU A 121 1.21 -6.78 2.46
N LEU A 122 1.49 -6.56 1.18
CA LEU A 122 2.86 -6.52 0.66
C LEU A 122 3.69 -5.40 1.31
N GLU A 123 3.07 -4.24 1.54
CA GLU A 123 3.67 -3.12 2.27
C GLU A 123 4.02 -3.48 3.72
N GLN A 124 3.12 -4.16 4.43
CA GLN A 124 3.36 -4.60 5.81
C GLN A 124 4.53 -5.59 5.87
N VAL A 125 4.58 -6.54 4.93
CA VAL A 125 5.70 -7.47 4.82
C VAL A 125 6.99 -6.71 4.57
N ALA A 126 7.01 -5.78 3.61
CA ALA A 126 8.18 -4.96 3.33
C ALA A 126 8.67 -4.20 4.56
N TYR A 127 7.76 -3.61 5.33
CA TYR A 127 8.08 -2.89 6.55
C TYR A 127 8.75 -3.80 7.60
N VAL A 128 8.17 -4.98 7.84
CA VAL A 128 8.73 -5.97 8.78
C VAL A 128 10.11 -6.44 8.33
N LEU A 129 10.29 -6.72 7.03
CA LEU A 129 11.57 -7.16 6.48
C LEU A 129 12.63 -6.05 6.51
N GLY A 130 12.23 -4.79 6.35
CA GLY A 130 13.10 -3.63 6.49
C GLY A 130 13.53 -3.33 7.93
N HIS A 131 12.82 -3.89 8.93
CA HIS A 131 13.00 -3.59 10.35
C HIS A 131 13.08 -4.85 11.22
N VAL A 132 13.69 -5.93 10.72
CA VAL A 132 13.88 -7.17 11.48
C VAL A 132 14.67 -6.94 12.78
N ASP A 133 15.49 -5.89 12.82
CA ASP A 133 16.23 -5.43 14.00
C ASP A 133 15.33 -4.86 15.11
N LEU A 134 14.09 -4.47 14.81
CA LEU A 134 13.09 -4.03 15.79
C LEU A 134 12.28 -5.19 16.39
N LEU A 135 12.33 -6.39 15.80
CA LEU A 135 11.63 -7.57 16.33
C LEU A 135 12.29 -8.09 17.61
N GLU A 136 11.46 -8.57 18.54
CA GLU A 136 11.92 -9.23 19.77
C GLU A 136 12.62 -10.56 19.45
N GLY A 137 13.43 -11.07 20.38
CA GLY A 137 14.31 -12.22 20.11
C GLY A 137 13.57 -13.48 19.64
N VAL A 138 12.39 -13.76 20.18
CA VAL A 138 11.57 -14.92 19.78
C VAL A 138 10.95 -14.72 18.40
N GLU A 139 10.38 -13.55 18.14
CA GLU A 139 9.75 -13.21 16.85
C GLU A 139 10.78 -13.15 15.72
N ARG A 140 11.93 -12.50 15.98
CA ARG A 140 13.06 -12.45 15.04
C ARG A 140 13.53 -13.85 14.68
N LYS A 141 13.77 -14.70 15.69
CA LYS A 141 14.23 -16.06 15.46
C LYS A 141 13.20 -16.85 14.66
N GLY A 142 11.91 -16.76 15.02
CA GLY A 142 10.84 -17.42 14.28
C GLY A 142 10.78 -17.02 12.80
N LEU A 143 10.97 -15.73 12.50
CA LEU A 143 11.00 -15.23 11.12
C LEU A 143 12.22 -15.73 10.34
N LEU A 144 13.42 -15.68 10.94
CA LEU A 144 14.65 -16.16 10.29
C LEU A 144 14.61 -17.68 10.06
N ASP A 145 14.17 -18.45 11.06
CA ASP A 145 14.00 -19.90 10.95
C ASP A 145 12.98 -20.26 9.84
N ALA A 146 11.99 -19.42 9.56
CA ALA A 146 11.03 -19.64 8.48
C ALA A 146 11.67 -19.48 7.08
N PHE A 147 12.59 -18.52 6.92
CA PHE A 147 13.36 -18.36 5.69
C PHE A 147 14.29 -19.56 5.43
N ASP A 148 14.92 -20.10 6.49
CA ASP A 148 15.82 -21.26 6.37
C ASP A 148 15.10 -22.57 6.03
N LYS A 149 13.83 -22.71 6.44
CA LYS A 149 13.01 -23.91 6.17
C LYS A 149 12.39 -23.93 4.78
N HIS A 150 12.23 -22.77 4.17
CA HIS A 150 11.70 -22.61 2.82
C HIS A 150 12.69 -21.83 1.96
N PRO A 151 13.91 -22.37 1.70
CA PRO A 151 14.80 -21.78 0.73
C PRO A 151 14.06 -21.77 -0.61
N GLY A 152 13.97 -20.58 -1.22
CA GLY A 152 13.09 -20.32 -2.36
C GLY A 152 13.19 -21.37 -3.46
N PHE A 153 12.02 -21.77 -3.97
CA PHE A 153 11.81 -22.52 -5.20
C PHE A 153 12.82 -22.07 -6.27
N ASP A 154 13.71 -22.97 -6.67
CA ASP A 154 14.63 -22.76 -7.79
C ASP A 154 13.83 -22.47 -9.08
N GLU A 155 14.33 -21.53 -9.86
CA GLU A 155 13.80 -21.05 -11.14
C GLU A 155 14.00 -22.09 -12.27
N ALA A 156 13.75 -23.36 -11.99
CA ALA A 156 13.90 -24.49 -12.92
C ALA A 156 12.69 -25.44 -12.81
N GLY A 157 11.50 -24.98 -13.18
CA GLY A 157 10.31 -25.81 -13.04
C GLY A 157 9.02 -25.33 -13.69
N VAL A 158 9.09 -24.50 -14.75
CA VAL A 158 7.92 -24.32 -15.63
C VAL A 158 8.09 -25.23 -16.84
N ARG A 159 7.82 -26.52 -16.62
CA ARG A 159 7.32 -27.43 -17.65
C ARG A 159 6.17 -28.20 -17.02
N GLY A 160 4.97 -27.92 -17.54
CA GLY A 160 3.77 -28.60 -17.13
C GLY A 160 3.76 -30.03 -17.67
N GLU A 161 3.40 -30.95 -16.79
CA GLU A 161 2.83 -32.27 -17.02
C GLU A 161 1.93 -32.44 -15.77
N GLY A 162 0.60 -32.58 -15.83
CA GLY A 162 -0.21 -33.33 -16.79
C GLY A 162 -0.20 -34.80 -16.38
N GLU A 163 -1.37 -35.31 -15.97
CA GLU A 163 -1.70 -36.72 -15.64
C GLU A 163 -1.50 -37.08 -14.15
N GLY A 164 -2.51 -37.55 -13.38
CA GLY A 164 -3.34 -38.75 -13.59
C GLY A 164 -2.52 -39.95 -13.09
N GLU A 165 -2.90 -40.84 -12.17
CA GLU A 165 -4.16 -41.48 -11.74
C GLU A 165 -3.92 -41.99 -10.27
N GLY A 166 -4.94 -42.28 -9.45
CA GLY A 166 -5.49 -43.64 -9.22
C GLY A 166 -4.55 -44.50 -8.33
N GLU A 167 -4.91 -45.23 -7.27
CA GLU A 167 -6.13 -45.92 -6.81
C GLU A 167 -5.97 -46.16 -5.27
N GLY A 168 -7.03 -46.19 -4.46
CA GLY A 168 -7.67 -47.43 -3.93
C GLY A 168 -7.00 -47.90 -2.60
N GLU A 169 -7.65 -48.29 -1.51
CA GLU A 169 -9.01 -48.80 -1.25
C GLU A 169 -9.38 -48.63 0.24
N ASP A 170 -10.68 -48.47 0.47
CA ASP A 170 -11.58 -49.11 1.46
C ASP A 170 -11.34 -49.12 2.99
N GLY A 171 -12.40 -48.71 3.69
CA GLY A 171 -12.59 -48.86 5.14
C GLY A 171 -13.90 -48.23 5.63
N ASP A 172 -14.96 -49.02 5.54
CA ASP A 172 -16.40 -48.77 5.73
C ASP A 172 -16.87 -48.30 7.14
N ASN A 173 -18.03 -47.61 7.12
CA ASN A 173 -19.06 -47.35 8.17
C ASN A 173 -18.68 -46.64 9.50
N ASP A 174 -19.35 -45.52 9.81
CA ASP A 174 -20.71 -45.57 10.37
C ASP A 174 -21.32 -44.16 10.53
N ALA A 175 -22.61 -44.06 10.27
CA ALA A 175 -23.36 -42.81 10.22
C ALA A 175 -23.83 -42.38 11.61
N LYS A 176 -23.50 -41.14 12.02
CA LYS A 176 -24.30 -40.38 12.99
C LYS A 176 -24.46 -38.92 12.57
N ASP A 177 -25.62 -38.70 11.97
CA ASP A 177 -26.51 -37.55 12.11
C ASP A 177 -26.16 -36.59 13.27
N ASN A 178 -25.78 -35.36 12.93
CA ASN A 178 -26.36 -34.18 13.58
C ASN A 178 -26.16 -32.92 12.71
N SER A 179 -27.29 -32.33 12.31
CA SER A 179 -27.37 -31.07 11.57
C SER A 179 -27.01 -29.84 12.45
N PRO A 180 -26.74 -28.67 11.84
CA PRO A 180 -25.78 -27.68 12.36
C PRO A 180 -26.41 -26.63 13.29
N GLN A 181 -25.69 -26.25 14.35
CA GLN A 181 -25.98 -25.05 15.14
C GLN A 181 -25.19 -23.84 14.60
N GLN A 182 -25.94 -22.88 14.06
CA GLN A 182 -25.52 -21.48 13.87
C GLN A 182 -25.12 -20.84 15.20
N PRO A 183 -24.11 -19.95 15.18
CA PRO A 183 -24.18 -18.74 16.00
C PRO A 183 -24.54 -17.51 15.17
N GLN A 184 -25.58 -16.83 15.62
CA GLN A 184 -26.08 -15.55 15.13
C GLN A 184 -25.09 -14.38 15.32
N PRO A 185 -25.29 -13.28 14.57
CA PRO A 185 -24.39 -12.13 14.49
C PRO A 185 -24.48 -11.21 15.72
N GLN A 186 -23.32 -10.75 16.22
CA GLN A 186 -23.27 -9.66 17.21
C GLN A 186 -23.19 -8.30 16.51
N GLN A 187 -24.21 -7.49 16.80
CA GLN A 187 -24.33 -6.08 16.44
C GLN A 187 -23.38 -5.18 17.28
N PRO A 188 -23.05 -3.97 16.79
CA PRO A 188 -22.02 -3.10 17.36
C PRO A 188 -22.51 -2.28 18.55
N THR A 189 -21.64 -2.07 19.54
CA THR A 189 -21.85 -1.10 20.64
C THR A 189 -20.91 0.10 20.55
N PRO A 190 -21.32 1.28 21.07
CA PRO A 190 -20.99 2.59 20.50
C PRO A 190 -19.77 3.30 21.12
N ALA A 191 -19.37 4.35 20.39
CA ALA A 191 -18.26 5.27 20.58
C ALA A 191 -17.97 5.78 22.01
N GLN A 192 -16.68 5.99 22.30
CA GLN A 192 -16.24 6.98 23.27
C GLN A 192 -15.44 8.12 22.60
N LYS A 193 -16.02 9.31 22.70
CA LYS A 193 -15.42 10.60 22.38
C LYS A 193 -14.33 10.95 23.40
N GLY A 194 -13.16 11.30 22.87
CA GLY A 194 -12.47 12.54 23.23
C GLY A 194 -11.43 12.49 24.35
N ARG A 195 -10.20 12.89 24.00
CA ARG A 195 -9.47 13.84 24.85
C ARG A 195 -8.60 14.78 24.00
N LYS A 196 -9.06 16.03 23.93
CA LYS A 196 -8.33 17.20 23.45
C LYS A 196 -7.05 17.35 24.29
N ARG A 197 -5.90 17.61 23.66
CA ARG A 197 -4.80 18.32 24.31
C ARG A 197 -4.76 19.74 23.77
N THR A 198 -5.23 20.65 24.61
CA THR A 198 -5.12 22.10 24.47
C THR A 198 -3.70 22.54 24.82
N ALA A 199 -3.29 23.66 24.23
CA ALA A 199 -1.97 24.26 24.27
C ALA A 199 -1.46 24.63 25.68
N LEU A 200 -0.13 24.66 25.83
CA LEU A 200 0.56 25.48 26.81
C LEU A 200 1.11 26.72 26.09
N THR A 201 0.45 27.84 26.34
CA THR A 201 0.97 29.19 26.20
C THR A 201 1.92 29.49 27.37
N LYS A 202 3.01 30.21 27.09
CA LYS A 202 3.68 31.06 28.08
C LYS A 202 4.26 32.28 27.36
N ASP A 203 3.49 33.37 27.47
CA ASP A 203 3.82 34.79 27.64
C ASP A 203 5.33 35.16 27.58
N GLU A 204 5.78 35.99 26.64
CA GLU A 204 5.74 37.47 26.58
C GLU A 204 7.12 38.06 26.98
N ASP A 205 7.84 38.65 26.02
CA ASP A 205 8.39 40.01 26.19
C ASP A 205 8.83 40.63 24.83
N ASN A 206 7.94 41.48 24.30
CA ASN A 206 8.17 42.82 23.76
C ASN A 206 9.53 43.20 23.11
N LYS A 207 9.53 43.51 21.79
CA LYS A 207 9.83 44.86 21.25
C LYS A 207 9.75 44.97 19.72
N GLU A 208 8.96 45.97 19.35
CA GLU A 208 8.79 46.77 18.14
C GLU A 208 9.82 46.81 16.98
N GLU A 209 9.23 47.16 15.83
CA GLU A 209 9.73 47.99 14.72
C GLU A 209 10.45 47.36 13.50
N THR A 210 9.67 47.24 12.43
CA THR A 210 9.91 47.78 11.07
C THR A 210 11.32 47.73 10.48
N ARG A 211 11.48 46.96 9.39
CA ARG A 211 11.89 47.45 8.04
C ARG A 211 12.29 46.27 7.13
N ALA A 212 11.61 46.13 6.00
CA ALA A 212 12.23 45.58 4.77
C ALA A 212 13.31 46.60 4.31
N PRO A 213 14.43 46.22 3.65
CA PRO A 213 14.35 45.79 2.25
C PRO A 213 15.52 44.94 1.65
N LYS A 214 15.33 44.61 0.36
CA LYS A 214 16.30 44.51 -0.76
C LYS A 214 17.12 43.23 -0.99
N ARG A 215 16.68 42.56 -2.07
CA ARG A 215 17.41 41.70 -3.00
C ARG A 215 18.82 42.24 -3.32
N ARG A 216 19.83 41.37 -3.30
CA ARG A 216 21.08 41.58 -4.06
C ARG A 216 21.58 40.24 -4.60
N SER A 217 21.50 40.08 -5.91
CA SER A 217 22.24 39.06 -6.66
C SER A 217 23.73 39.37 -6.62
N GLN A 218 24.57 38.34 -6.44
CA GLN A 218 25.92 38.37 -7.02
C GLN A 218 26.25 37.02 -7.65
N ARG A 219 26.50 37.10 -8.96
CA ARG A 219 27.23 36.15 -9.80
C ARG A 219 28.70 36.57 -9.76
N LYS A 220 29.60 35.65 -9.45
CA LYS A 220 31.06 35.70 -9.68
C LYS A 220 31.55 34.25 -9.65
N ARG A 221 32.50 33.81 -10.45
CA ARG A 221 33.07 34.29 -11.72
C ARG A 221 33.73 33.05 -12.32
#